data_AF-A0A0B1RUD7-F1
#
_entry.id   AF-A0A0B1RUD7-F1
#
_cell.length_a   1.000
_cell.length_b   1.000
_cell.length_c   1.000
_cell.angle_alpha   90.00
_cell.angle_beta   90.00
_cell.angle_gamma   90.00
#
_symmetry.space_group_name_H-M   'P 1'
#
loop_
_entity.id
_entity.type
_entity.pdbx_description
1 polymer ?
#
loop_
_entity_poly.entity_id
_entity_poly.type
_entity_poly.pdbx_seq_one_letter_code
_entity_poly.pdbx_strand_id
1 'polypeptide(L)'
;MRPVDSGDFTHMAPEVTWTRMLTPEAGVYSMGLVLHAVINSGTRSSPKDTNFELLPRIEALIQKCMHSRPSERPSVHGIFIELDSIASVVQQTKYQCWQPI
;
A
#
# COMPACT_ATOMS: atom_id res chain seq x y z
N MET A 1 -4.53 -18.22 -17.55
CA MET A 1 -4.42 -18.21 -16.07
C MET A 1 -5.45 -19.19 -15.52
N ARG A 2 -5.14 -19.90 -14.44
CA ARG A 2 -6.09 -20.83 -13.78
C ARG A 2 -6.64 -20.15 -12.52
N PRO A 3 -7.93 -20.38 -12.18
CA PRO A 3 -8.49 -19.91 -10.91
C PRO A 3 -7.75 -20.47 -9.70
N VAL A 4 -7.80 -19.76 -8.58
CA VAL A 4 -7.24 -20.21 -7.31
C VAL A 4 -8.29 -20.94 -6.49
N ASP A 5 -7.97 -22.16 -6.07
CA ASP A 5 -8.90 -23.06 -5.38
C ASP A 5 -8.97 -22.84 -3.86
N SER A 6 -7.98 -22.16 -3.27
CA SER A 6 -7.88 -21.93 -1.81
C SER A 6 -7.24 -20.59 -1.46
N GLY A 7 -7.75 -19.91 -0.42
CA GLY A 7 -7.19 -18.66 0.10
C GLY A 7 -8.17 -17.92 1.00
N ASP A 8 -7.70 -16.89 1.70
CA ASP A 8 -8.58 -15.94 2.38
C ASP A 8 -9.09 -14.90 1.37
N PHE A 9 -10.32 -15.09 0.91
CA PHE A 9 -10.95 -14.20 -0.06
C PHE A 9 -11.55 -12.92 0.55
N THR A 10 -11.49 -12.75 1.88
CA THR A 10 -12.02 -11.55 2.55
C THR A 10 -11.10 -10.35 2.43
N HIS A 11 -9.80 -10.58 2.18
CA HIS A 11 -8.77 -9.56 2.02
C HIS A 11 -8.21 -9.49 0.58
N MET A 12 -8.96 -10.02 -0.39
CA MET A 12 -8.56 -10.00 -1.80
C MET A 12 -9.13 -8.79 -2.55
N ALA A 13 -8.54 -8.49 -3.70
CA ALA A 13 -9.08 -7.47 -4.58
C ALA A 13 -10.54 -7.81 -4.98
N PRO A 14 -11.43 -6.81 -5.12
CA PRO A 14 -12.86 -7.06 -5.32
C PRO A 14 -13.17 -7.99 -6.50
N GLU A 15 -12.35 -7.91 -7.56
CA GLU A 15 -12.49 -8.76 -8.74
C GLU A 15 -12.14 -10.22 -8.51
N VAL A 16 -11.21 -10.50 -7.59
CA VAL A 16 -10.74 -11.86 -7.28
C VAL A 16 -11.81 -12.63 -6.52
N THR A 17 -12.60 -11.95 -5.68
CA THR A 17 -13.64 -12.59 -4.86
C THR A 17 -14.65 -13.35 -5.73
N TRP A 18 -15.01 -12.82 -6.89
CA TRP A 18 -15.94 -13.46 -7.83
C TRP A 18 -15.26 -14.22 -8.97
N THR A 19 -14.16 -13.71 -9.54
CA THR A 19 -13.47 -14.40 -10.64
C THR A 19 -12.62 -15.58 -10.18
N ARG A 20 -12.11 -15.53 -8.95
CA ARG A 20 -11.01 -16.36 -8.45
C ARG A 20 -9.73 -16.27 -9.28
N MET A 21 -9.58 -15.22 -10.09
CA MET A 21 -8.45 -15.01 -10.98
C MET A 21 -7.47 -14.01 -10.37
N LEU A 22 -6.23 -14.44 -10.15
CA LEU A 22 -5.16 -13.52 -9.75
C LEU A 22 -4.59 -12.80 -10.96
N THR A 23 -4.45 -11.48 -10.84
CA THR A 23 -3.80 -10.62 -11.83
C THR A 23 -2.73 -9.76 -11.16
N PRO A 24 -1.81 -9.15 -11.93
CA PRO A 24 -0.85 -8.20 -11.39
C PRO A 24 -1.53 -7.05 -10.60
N GLU A 25 -2.68 -6.56 -11.09
CA GLU A 25 -3.46 -5.50 -10.46
C GLU A 25 -4.08 -5.95 -9.14
N ALA A 26 -4.47 -7.22 -9.01
CA ALA A 26 -4.91 -7.79 -7.73
C ALA A 26 -3.76 -7.84 -6.71
N GLY A 27 -2.53 -8.08 -7.17
CA GLY A 27 -1.32 -7.95 -6.35
C GLY A 27 -1.10 -6.52 -5.86
N VAL A 28 -1.34 -5.52 -6.71
CA VAL A 28 -1.29 -4.10 -6.33
C VAL A 28 -2.30 -3.75 -5.23
N TYR A 29 -3.53 -4.25 -5.35
CA TYR A 29 -4.54 -4.07 -4.30
C TYR A 29 -4.08 -4.63 -2.96
N SER A 30 -3.54 -5.86 -2.98
CA SER A 30 -3.01 -6.53 -1.79
C SER A 30 -1.85 -5.74 -1.18
N MET A 31 -0.98 -5.15 -2.00
CA MET A 31 0.08 -4.27 -1.54
C MET A 31 -0.47 -3.00 -0.89
N GLY A 32 -1.55 -2.43 -1.43
CA GLY A 32 -2.28 -1.32 -0.81
C GLY A 32 -2.77 -1.65 0.61
N LEU A 33 -3.34 -2.84 0.82
CA LEU A 33 -3.74 -3.31 2.15
C LEU A 33 -2.55 -3.44 3.11
N VAL A 34 -1.42 -3.99 2.64
CA VAL A 34 -0.19 -4.11 3.45
C VAL A 34 0.35 -2.73 3.84
N LEU A 35 0.46 -1.81 2.88
CA LEU A 35 0.91 -0.44 3.14
C LEU A 35 -0.03 0.27 4.13
N HIS A 36 -1.34 0.11 3.97
CA HIS A 36 -2.33 0.63 4.91
C HIS A 36 -2.14 0.07 6.32
N ALA A 37 -1.89 -1.23 6.44
CA ALA A 37 -1.62 -1.85 7.74
C ALA A 37 -0.32 -1.31 8.34
N VAL A 38 0.74 -1.15 7.56
CA VAL A 38 2.03 -0.61 8.02
C VAL A 38 1.87 0.79 8.60
N ILE A 39 1.21 1.72 7.89
CA ILE A 39 1.06 3.10 8.38
C ILE A 39 0.20 3.20 9.65
N ASN A 40 -0.73 2.25 9.85
CA ASN A 40 -1.65 2.25 10.99
C ASN A 40 -1.18 1.37 12.16
N SER A 41 -0.15 0.54 11.96
CA SER A 41 0.38 -0.37 12.99
C SER A 41 1.23 0.35 14.05
N GLY A 42 1.72 1.54 13.75
CA GLY A 42 2.56 2.34 14.63
C GLY A 42 1.79 3.33 15.52
N THR A 43 2.53 4.09 16.34
CA THR A 43 1.98 5.26 17.02
C THR A 43 1.57 6.30 15.98
N ARG A 44 0.31 6.77 16.07
CA ARG A 44 -0.23 7.80 15.18
C ARG A 44 0.71 8.99 15.13
N SER A 45 1.11 9.40 13.93
CA SER A 45 2.04 10.51 13.76
C SER A 45 1.47 11.76 14.41
N SER A 46 2.30 12.43 15.20
CA SER A 46 1.94 13.72 15.80
C SER A 46 1.92 14.79 14.71
N PRO A 47 1.00 15.76 14.73
CA PRO A 47 1.08 16.95 13.88
C PRO A 47 2.37 17.76 14.08
N LYS A 48 3.14 17.49 15.14
CA LYS A 48 4.46 18.08 15.40
C LYS A 48 5.61 17.31 14.73
N ASP A 49 5.34 16.16 14.13
CA ASP A 49 6.33 15.39 13.37
C ASP A 49 6.64 16.12 12.06
N THR A 50 7.92 16.28 11.74
CA THR A 50 8.36 16.98 10.52
C THR A 50 7.96 16.26 9.24
N ASN A 51 7.67 14.96 9.32
CA ASN A 51 7.19 14.15 8.21
C ASN A 51 5.66 14.04 8.15
N PHE A 52 4.91 14.70 9.06
CA PHE A 52 3.44 14.60 9.10
C PHE A 52 2.79 15.00 7.78
N GLU A 53 3.33 16.01 7.10
CA GLU A 53 2.87 16.49 5.79
C GLU A 53 3.03 15.47 4.65
N LEU A 54 3.82 14.41 4.85
CA LEU A 54 3.99 13.32 3.87
C LEU A 54 2.86 12.29 3.96
N LEU A 55 2.17 12.20 5.10
CA LEU A 55 1.10 11.21 5.31
C LEU A 55 -0.03 11.30 4.28
N PRO A 56 -0.60 12.48 3.95
CA PRO A 56 -1.66 12.57 2.95
C PRO A 56 -1.22 12.03 1.59
N ARG A 57 0.06 12.19 1.23
CA ARG A 57 0.60 11.68 -0.03
C ARG A 57 0.73 10.15 -0.03
N ILE A 58 1.16 9.57 1.09
CA ILE A 58 1.21 8.11 1.27
C ILE A 58 -0.21 7.52 1.27
N GLU A 59 -1.14 8.13 2.00
CA GLU A 59 -2.55 7.71 2.05
C GLU A 59 -3.19 7.77 0.66
N ALA A 60 -2.94 8.83 -0.12
CA ALA A 60 -3.44 8.94 -1.49
C ALA A 60 -2.90 7.83 -2.40
N LEU A 61 -1.63 7.44 -2.26
CA LEU A 61 -1.05 6.32 -3.01
C LEU A 61 -1.70 4.99 -2.61
N ILE A 62 -1.91 4.77 -1.31
CA ILE A 62 -2.59 3.58 -0.79
C ILE A 62 -4.01 3.48 -1.36
N GLN A 63 -4.77 4.58 -1.34
CA GLN A 63 -6.12 4.60 -1.91
C GLN A 63 -6.14 4.30 -3.41
N LYS A 64 -5.15 4.78 -4.17
CA LYS A 64 -4.98 4.42 -5.60
C LYS A 64 -4.70 2.93 -5.78
N CYS A 65 -3.86 2.33 -4.95
CA CYS A 65 -3.61 0.88 -4.98
C CYS A 65 -4.88 0.08 -4.71
N MET A 66 -5.71 0.56 -3.78
CA MET A 66 -6.95 -0.08 -3.36
C MET A 66 -8.17 0.29 -4.21
N HIS A 67 -7.97 0.88 -5.40
CA HIS A 67 -9.07 1.28 -6.26
C HIS A 67 -9.90 0.07 -6.71
N SER A 68 -11.23 0.22 -6.73
CA SER A 68 -12.17 -0.87 -7.06
C SER A 68 -11.98 -1.40 -8.48
N ARG A 69 -11.70 -0.50 -9.43
CA ARG A 69 -11.38 -0.82 -10.83
C ARG A 69 -9.89 -1.18 -10.96
N PRO A 70 -9.52 -2.39 -11.43
CA PRO A 70 -8.12 -2.80 -11.58
C PRO A 70 -7.30 -1.89 -12.51
N SER A 71 -7.92 -1.38 -13.57
CA SER A 71 -7.26 -0.50 -14.56
C SER A 71 -6.84 0.87 -14.01
N GLU A 72 -7.44 1.32 -12.92
CA GLU A 72 -7.14 2.60 -12.27
C GLU A 72 -6.04 2.46 -11.21
N ARG A 73 -5.65 1.23 -10.89
CA ARG A 73 -4.57 0.97 -9.95
C ARG A 73 -3.23 1.29 -10.62
N PRO A 74 -2.26 1.86 -9.88
CA PRO A 74 -0.93 2.08 -10.42
C PRO A 74 -0.25 0.75 -10.71
N SER A 75 0.75 0.76 -11.60
CA SER A 75 1.65 -0.38 -11.72
C SER A 75 2.57 -0.46 -10.50
N VAL A 76 3.12 -1.64 -10.23
CA VAL A 76 4.15 -1.82 -9.19
C VAL A 76 5.33 -0.86 -9.40
N HIS A 77 5.74 -0.64 -10.65
CA HIS A 77 6.77 0.34 -10.98
C HIS A 77 6.36 1.78 -10.65
N GLY A 78 5.10 2.15 -10.91
CA GLY A 78 4.57 3.46 -10.53
C GLY A 78 4.52 3.66 -9.01
N ILE A 79 4.20 2.60 -8.25
CA ILE A 79 4.24 2.62 -6.78
C ILE A 79 5.67 2.85 -6.29
N PHE A 80 6.65 2.15 -6.88
CA PHE A 80 8.05 2.34 -6.55
C PHE A 80 8.51 3.79 -6.76
N ILE A 81 8.21 4.39 -7.93
CA ILE A 81 8.59 5.77 -8.22
C ILE A 81 8.00 6.75 -7.20
N GLU A 82 6.72 6.60 -6.85
CA GLU A 82 6.07 7.49 -5.87
C GLU A 82 6.64 7.32 -4.46
N LEU A 83 6.88 6.08 -4.03
CA LEU A 83 7.48 5.81 -2.72
C LEU A 83 8.92 6.31 -2.64
N ASP A 84 9.72 6.13 -3.70
CA ASP A 84 11.10 6.63 -3.78
C ASP A 84 11.13 8.17 -3.74
N SER A 85 10.23 8.82 -4.48
CA SER A 85 10.04 10.27 -4.42
C SER A 85 9.68 10.76 -3.02
N ILE A 86 8.79 10.07 -2.31
CA ILE A 86 8.45 10.39 -0.92
C ILE A 86 9.66 10.17 -0.01
N ALA A 87 10.34 9.03 -0.14
CA ALA A 87 11.49 8.65 0.67
C ALA A 87 12.63 9.67 0.56
N SER A 88 12.85 10.25 -0.62
CA SER A 88 13.89 11.27 -0.84
C SER A 88 13.71 12.56 -0.02
N VAL A 89 12.50 12.83 0.46
CA VAL A 89 12.18 14.03 1.27
C VAL A 89 11.87 13.69 2.73
N VAL A 90 11.88 12.41 3.10
CA VAL A 90 11.70 11.99 4.50
C VAL A 90 12.89 12.49 5.32
N GLN A 91 12.58 13.25 6.36
CA GLN A 91 13.57 13.72 7.31
C GLN A 91 13.86 12.63 8.34
N GLN A 92 15.15 12.37 8.59
CA GLN A 92 15.58 11.48 9.65
C GLN A 92 15.12 12.03 11.00
N THR A 93 14.20 11.34 11.66
CA THR A 93 13.85 11.64 13.04
C THR A 93 14.76 10.85 13.98
N LYS A 94 14.83 11.26 15.25
CA LYS A 94 15.62 10.56 16.29
C LYS A 94 15.14 9.12 16.57
N TYR A 95 14.01 8.72 15.99
CA TYR A 95 13.47 7.36 16.13
C TYR A 95 14.20 6.43 15.16
N GLN A 96 14.71 5.32 15.69
CA GLN A 96 15.40 4.33 14.89
C GLN A 96 14.49 3.80 13.79
N CYS A 97 15.05 3.70 12.58
CA CYS A 97 14.51 2.87 11.51
C CYS A 97 14.08 1.52 12.07
N TRP A 98 12.97 0.97 11.58
CA TRP A 98 12.47 -0.36 11.94
C TRP A 98 13.65 -1.35 12.01
N GLN A 99 13.90 -1.90 13.19
CA GLN A 99 14.89 -2.96 13.36
C GLN A 99 14.14 -4.30 13.22
N PRO A 100 14.49 -5.14 12.23
CA PRO A 100 13.95 -6.48 12.16
C PRO A 100 14.28 -7.23 13.46
N ILE A 101 13.29 -7.95 13.98
CA ILE A 101 13.46 -8.94 15.06
C ILE A 101 14.20 -10.16 14.50
#